data_AF-A0A485N7Y4-F1
#
_entry.id   AF-A0A485N7Y4-F1
#
_cell.length_a   1.000
_cell.length_b   1.000
_cell.length_c   1.000
_cell.angle_alpha   90.00
_cell.angle_beta   90.00
_cell.angle_gamma   90.00
#
_symmetry.space_group_name_H-M   'P 1'
#
loop_
_entity.id
_entity.type
_entity.pdbx_description
1 polymer ?
#
loop_
_entity_poly.entity_id
_entity_poly.type
_entity_poly.pdbx_seq_one_letter_code
_entity_poly.pdbx_strand_id
1 'polypeptide(L)'
;MSEVPIGTPTLHMHHLSLEYMRGRFTDGITNKLVACYVEEDMGDCVLVRVYGERTELLVDRENEVRNFQLLRAHGCAPKLYCTFQNGLCYEYMRGMALGPEHIREPRLFRLIALEMAKIHTIHANGSLPKPTLWHKMHNYFTLVKNEINPSLSADVPKVEVLERELAWLKEHLSQLDSPVVFCHNDLLCKNIIYDSTKGHVRFIDYEYAGYNYQAFDIGNHFNEFAGISLLLGTLGPHPEPVLHHRL
;
A
#
# COMPACT_ATOMS: atom_id res chain seq x y z
N MET A 1 -29.25 45.91 9.33
CA MET A 1 -28.64 44.62 9.71
C MET A 1 -28.29 43.93 8.40
N SER A 2 -27.01 43.92 8.05
CA SER A 2 -26.48 43.42 6.79
C SER A 2 -26.13 41.94 6.91
N GLU A 3 -26.76 41.10 6.11
CA GLU A 3 -26.38 39.69 5.94
C GLU A 3 -25.08 39.59 5.14
N VAL A 4 -24.12 38.85 5.68
CA VAL A 4 -22.86 38.51 5.00
C VAL A 4 -23.09 37.19 4.26
N PRO A 5 -22.86 37.09 2.94
CA PRO A 5 -22.97 35.82 2.24
C PRO A 5 -21.80 34.92 2.64
N ILE A 6 -22.11 33.73 3.17
CA ILE A 6 -21.14 32.66 3.38
C ILE A 6 -20.87 32.05 2.00
N GLY A 7 -19.78 32.49 1.37
CA GLY A 7 -19.27 31.88 0.15
C GLY A 7 -18.83 30.43 0.43
N THR A 8 -19.49 29.48 -0.22
CA THR A 8 -18.94 28.14 -0.41
C THR A 8 -17.71 28.27 -1.32
N PRO A 9 -16.51 27.80 -0.93
CA PRO A 9 -15.40 27.79 -1.86
C PRO A 9 -15.62 26.64 -2.86
N THR A 10 -16.29 26.96 -3.96
CA THR A 10 -16.32 26.09 -5.14
C THR A 10 -14.93 26.16 -5.76
N LEU A 11 -14.16 25.07 -5.66
CA LEU A 11 -12.86 24.95 -6.32
C LEU A 11 -13.12 24.83 -7.83
N HIS A 12 -13.20 25.97 -8.52
CA HIS A 12 -13.25 26.00 -9.97
C HIS A 12 -11.85 25.61 -10.49
N MET A 13 -11.72 24.39 -11.02
CA MET A 13 -10.57 23.95 -11.82
C MET A 13 -10.54 24.69 -13.16
N HIS A 14 -10.33 26.00 -13.14
CA HIS A 14 -10.00 26.78 -14.32
C HIS A 14 -8.57 27.29 -14.16
N HIS A 15 -7.67 26.72 -14.97
CA HIS A 15 -6.28 27.13 -15.15
C HIS A 15 -5.41 27.20 -13.87
N LEU A 16 -5.08 26.04 -13.30
CA LEU A 16 -3.77 25.91 -12.63
C LEU A 16 -2.71 25.93 -13.73
N SER A 17 -2.03 27.06 -13.88
CA SER A 17 -0.82 27.17 -14.69
C SER A 17 0.17 26.08 -14.28
N LEU A 18 0.77 25.46 -15.28
CA LEU A 18 1.76 24.37 -15.18
C LEU A 18 3.03 24.71 -14.36
N GLU A 19 3.11 25.89 -13.74
CA GLU A 19 4.29 26.40 -13.03
C GLU A 19 4.42 25.90 -11.57
N TYR A 20 3.38 25.32 -10.98
CA TYR A 20 3.38 24.90 -9.56
C TYR A 20 3.46 23.37 -9.32
N MET A 21 3.57 22.55 -10.37
CA MET A 21 3.83 21.10 -10.22
C MET A 21 5.32 20.80 -10.35
N ARG A 22 6.04 20.67 -9.23
CA ARG A 22 7.50 20.43 -9.23
C ARG A 22 7.96 19.01 -8.88
N GLY A 23 7.05 18.03 -8.76
CA GLY A 23 7.47 16.63 -8.59
C GLY A 23 6.38 15.62 -8.97
N ARG A 24 6.71 14.67 -9.85
CA ARG A 24 5.94 13.44 -10.07
C ARG A 24 6.63 12.31 -9.32
N PHE A 25 5.89 11.59 -8.49
CA PHE A 25 6.32 10.31 -7.94
C PHE A 25 5.62 9.23 -8.76
N THR A 26 6.35 8.57 -9.67
CA THR A 26 5.75 7.67 -10.69
C THR A 26 5.80 6.19 -10.34
N ASP A 27 6.15 5.80 -9.11
CA ASP A 27 6.44 4.38 -8.80
C ASP A 27 5.23 3.54 -8.35
N GLY A 28 4.01 4.05 -8.54
CA GLY A 28 2.76 3.31 -8.33
C GLY A 28 2.22 2.74 -9.64
N ILE A 29 2.01 1.42 -9.71
CA ILE A 29 1.35 0.79 -10.88
C ILE A 29 -0.14 1.18 -10.92
N THR A 30 -0.77 1.32 -9.75
CA THR A 30 -2.20 1.57 -9.58
C THR A 30 -2.57 3.05 -9.45
N ASN A 31 -1.62 3.95 -9.19
CA ASN A 31 -1.92 5.34 -8.83
C ASN A 31 -0.87 6.31 -9.39
N LYS A 32 -1.31 7.52 -9.75
CA LYS A 32 -0.39 8.65 -10.04
C LYS A 32 -0.30 9.54 -8.81
N LEU A 33 0.92 9.82 -8.34
CA LEU A 33 1.16 10.65 -7.17
C LEU A 33 1.89 11.93 -7.56
N VAL A 34 1.33 13.07 -7.15
CA VAL A 34 1.90 14.41 -7.37
C VAL A 34 2.14 15.05 -6.02
N ALA A 35 3.32 15.63 -5.82
CA ALA A 35 3.58 16.50 -4.68
C ALA A 35 3.39 17.96 -5.10
N CYS A 36 2.61 18.68 -4.30
CA CYS A 36 2.33 20.10 -4.45
C CYS A 36 2.90 20.83 -3.24
N TYR A 37 3.82 21.76 -3.45
CA TYR A 37 4.44 22.57 -2.41
C TYR A 37 4.79 23.94 -2.98
N VAL A 38 4.75 24.98 -2.15
CA VAL A 38 5.12 26.36 -2.55
C VAL A 38 6.59 26.61 -2.24
N GLU A 39 7.06 26.15 -1.09
CA GLU A 39 8.44 26.39 -0.63
C GLU A 39 9.35 25.20 -0.97
N GLU A 40 10.62 25.47 -1.29
CA GLU A 40 11.58 24.43 -1.69
C GLU A 40 11.90 23.43 -0.57
N ASP A 41 11.63 23.78 0.68
CA ASP A 41 11.82 22.91 1.85
C ASP A 41 10.71 21.86 2.04
N MET A 42 9.68 21.92 1.19
CA MET A 42 8.51 21.04 1.20
C MET A 42 7.77 21.00 2.55
N GLY A 43 7.87 22.07 3.36
CA GLY A 43 7.20 22.18 4.66
C GLY A 43 5.68 22.24 4.57
N ASP A 44 5.18 22.77 3.46
CA ASP A 44 3.76 22.88 3.12
C ASP A 44 3.30 21.79 2.14
N CYS A 45 4.12 20.75 1.93
CA CYS A 45 3.87 19.76 0.90
C CYS A 45 2.61 18.94 1.14
N VAL A 46 1.81 18.84 0.08
CA VAL A 46 0.60 18.05 0.01
C VAL A 46 0.72 17.04 -1.12
N LEU A 47 0.31 15.81 -0.86
CA LEU A 47 0.25 14.74 -1.85
C LEU A 47 -1.15 14.65 -2.46
N VAL A 48 -1.20 14.76 -3.78
CA VAL A 48 -2.40 14.50 -4.59
C VAL A 48 -2.22 13.15 -5.29
N ARG A 49 -3.05 12.19 -4.91
CA ARG A 49 -3.08 10.86 -5.52
C ARG A 49 -4.30 10.73 -6.41
N VAL A 50 -4.06 10.41 -7.67
CA VAL A 50 -5.10 10.14 -8.68
C VAL A 50 -5.13 8.64 -8.96
N TYR A 51 -6.33 8.05 -8.88
CA TYR A 51 -6.53 6.63 -9.13
C TYR A 51 -6.20 6.26 -10.59
N GLY A 52 -5.58 5.11 -10.78
CA GLY A 52 -5.31 4.55 -12.10
C GLY A 52 -6.57 4.04 -12.78
N GLU A 53 -6.53 3.93 -14.10
CA GLU A 53 -7.67 3.45 -14.90
C GLU A 53 -8.01 2.00 -14.53
N ARG A 54 -9.30 1.69 -14.31
CA ARG A 54 -9.84 0.33 -14.03
C ARG A 54 -9.35 -0.30 -12.73
N THR A 55 -8.75 0.48 -11.84
CA THR A 55 -8.29 0.00 -10.54
C THR A 55 -9.43 -0.26 -9.56
N GLU A 56 -10.63 0.26 -9.84
CA GLU A 56 -11.87 -0.04 -9.11
C GLU A 56 -12.27 -1.53 -9.17
N LEU A 57 -11.74 -2.28 -10.14
CA LEU A 57 -11.92 -3.74 -10.21
C LEU A 57 -11.17 -4.48 -9.09
N LEU A 58 -10.11 -3.85 -8.56
CA LEU A 58 -9.22 -4.43 -7.55
C LEU A 58 -9.38 -3.76 -6.18
N VAL A 59 -9.75 -2.48 -6.17
CA VAL A 59 -9.78 -1.64 -4.97
C VAL A 59 -11.16 -1.02 -4.77
N ASP A 60 -11.77 -1.32 -3.62
CA ASP A 60 -12.96 -0.62 -3.12
C ASP A 60 -12.55 0.74 -2.55
N ARG A 61 -12.88 1.82 -3.28
CA ARG A 61 -12.51 3.20 -2.93
C ARG A 61 -13.22 3.73 -1.70
N GLU A 62 -14.45 3.28 -1.42
CA GLU A 62 -15.13 3.66 -0.19
C GLU A 62 -14.46 3.03 1.03
N ASN A 63 -14.14 1.73 0.92
CA ASN A 63 -13.44 1.00 1.97
C ASN A 63 -12.04 1.57 2.21
N GLU A 64 -11.32 1.93 1.16
CA GLU A 64 -10.03 2.63 1.24
C GLU A 64 -10.14 3.91 2.07
N VAL A 65 -11.10 4.78 1.78
CA VAL A 65 -11.29 6.04 2.52
C VAL A 65 -11.64 5.77 3.99
N ARG A 66 -12.54 4.82 4.26
CA ARG A 66 -12.90 4.42 5.63
C ARG A 66 -11.68 3.90 6.41
N ASN A 67 -10.87 3.05 5.78
CA ASN A 67 -9.67 2.48 6.39
C ASN A 67 -8.59 3.52 6.62
N PHE A 68 -8.40 4.45 5.69
CA PHE A 68 -7.49 5.58 5.86
C PHE A 68 -7.89 6.44 7.07
N GLN A 69 -9.19 6.77 7.20
CA GLN A 69 -9.71 7.53 8.33
C GLN A 69 -9.54 6.79 9.66
N LEU A 70 -9.78 5.47 9.67
CA LEU A 70 -9.57 4.62 10.84
C LEU A 70 -8.11 4.61 11.28
N LEU A 71 -7.18 4.42 10.34
CA LEU A 71 -5.74 4.50 10.59
C LEU A 71 -5.34 5.89 11.10
N ARG A 72 -5.95 6.96 10.58
CA ARG A 72 -5.67 8.33 11.02
C ARG A 72 -6.13 8.57 12.47
N ALA A 73 -7.29 8.04 12.85
CA ALA A 73 -7.82 8.12 14.21
C ALA A 73 -6.90 7.44 15.23
N HIS A 74 -6.15 6.41 14.81
CA HIS A 74 -5.17 5.70 15.63
C HIS A 74 -3.73 6.23 15.45
N GLY A 75 -3.56 7.34 14.72
CA GLY A 75 -2.27 7.96 14.49
C GLY A 75 -1.29 7.11 13.66
N CYS A 76 -1.82 6.23 12.81
CA CYS A 76 -1.03 5.39 11.89
C CYS A 76 -0.96 6.04 10.49
N ALA A 77 -2.02 6.74 10.05
CA ALA A 77 -2.05 7.45 8.76
C ALA A 77 -1.74 8.96 8.86
N PRO A 78 -1.23 9.60 7.79
CA PRO A 78 -1.15 11.06 7.66
C PRO A 78 -2.53 11.71 7.65
N LYS A 79 -2.58 13.03 7.80
CA LYS A 79 -3.83 13.78 7.66
C LYS A 79 -4.39 13.65 6.23
N LEU A 80 -5.64 13.19 6.12
CA LEU A 80 -6.42 13.26 4.89
C LEU A 80 -7.07 14.65 4.80
N TYR A 81 -6.75 15.43 3.77
CA TYR A 81 -7.31 16.77 3.59
C TYR A 81 -8.66 16.73 2.88
N CYS A 82 -8.75 15.99 1.78
CA CYS A 82 -10.01 15.78 1.06
C CYS A 82 -9.97 14.51 0.20
N THR A 83 -11.16 14.11 -0.24
CA THR A 83 -11.37 13.10 -1.27
C THR A 83 -12.09 13.75 -2.45
N PHE A 84 -11.89 13.20 -3.64
CA PHE A 84 -12.56 13.61 -4.85
C PHE A 84 -12.85 12.38 -5.71
N GLN A 85 -13.65 12.54 -6.77
CA GLN A 85 -14.22 11.40 -7.50
C GLN A 85 -13.18 10.37 -7.98
N ASN A 86 -11.98 10.83 -8.35
CA ASN A 86 -10.89 10.00 -8.87
C ASN A 86 -9.61 10.07 -8.02
N GLY A 87 -9.70 10.36 -6.72
CA GLY A 87 -8.50 10.39 -5.89
C GLY A 87 -8.63 11.01 -4.51
N LEU A 88 -7.47 11.24 -3.90
CA LEU A 88 -7.31 11.71 -2.52
C LEU A 88 -6.22 12.78 -2.44
N CYS A 89 -6.35 13.64 -1.43
CA CYS A 89 -5.35 14.65 -1.09
C CYS A 89 -4.97 14.51 0.39
N TYR A 90 -3.70 14.28 0.70
CA TYR A 90 -3.24 13.99 2.06
C TYR A 90 -1.83 14.53 2.34
N GLU A 91 -1.49 14.60 3.63
CA GLU A 91 -0.22 15.11 4.14
C GLU A 91 0.98 14.30 3.63
N TYR A 92 2.03 15.00 3.22
CA TYR A 92 3.31 14.41 2.86
C TYR A 92 4.05 13.90 4.10
N MET A 93 4.42 12.62 4.08
CA MET A 93 5.21 12.01 5.14
C MET A 93 6.70 12.22 4.87
N ARG A 94 7.32 13.10 5.66
CA ARG A 94 8.77 13.33 5.60
C ARG A 94 9.53 12.07 6.02
N GLY A 95 10.54 11.73 5.22
CA GLY A 95 11.41 10.59 5.47
C GLY A 95 11.88 9.94 4.18
N MET A 96 12.60 8.84 4.33
CA MET A 96 13.11 8.04 3.23
C MET A 96 12.25 6.79 3.07
N ALA A 97 11.79 6.51 1.85
CA ALA A 97 11.19 5.22 1.53
C ALA A 97 12.24 4.11 1.60
N LEU A 98 11.92 3.01 2.26
CA LEU A 98 12.87 1.92 2.43
C LEU A 98 13.00 1.07 1.16
N GLY A 99 14.17 0.46 1.03
CA GLY A 99 14.49 -0.56 0.03
C GLY A 99 14.85 -1.91 0.66
N PRO A 100 15.06 -2.97 -0.14
CA PRO A 100 15.35 -4.32 0.36
C PRO A 100 16.60 -4.43 1.25
N GLU A 101 17.58 -3.55 1.05
CA GLU A 101 18.78 -3.43 1.88
C GLU A 101 18.47 -2.93 3.30
N HIS A 102 17.44 -2.09 3.44
CA HIS A 102 17.09 -1.44 4.70
C HIS A 102 16.32 -2.36 5.65
N ILE A 103 15.40 -3.18 5.12
CA ILE A 103 14.54 -4.05 5.95
C ILE A 103 15.32 -5.17 6.68
N ARG A 104 16.56 -5.43 6.26
CA ARG A 104 17.49 -6.37 6.91
C ARG A 104 18.27 -5.73 8.07
N GLU A 105 18.26 -4.41 8.21
CA GLU A 105 18.91 -3.72 9.33
C GLU A 105 18.14 -4.03 10.64
N PRO A 106 18.76 -4.63 11.67
CA PRO A 106 18.05 -5.04 12.90
C PRO A 106 17.30 -3.89 13.60
N ARG A 107 17.81 -2.67 13.46
CA ARG A 107 17.19 -1.47 14.02
C ARG A 107 15.91 -1.10 13.28
N LEU A 108 15.94 -1.06 11.95
CA LEU A 108 14.75 -0.75 11.14
C LEU A 108 13.71 -1.87 11.20
N PHE A 109 14.14 -3.13 11.16
CA PHE A 109 13.27 -4.30 11.37
C PHE A 109 12.42 -4.17 12.64
N ARG A 110 13.03 -3.76 13.76
CA ARG A 110 12.31 -3.55 15.02
C ARG A 110 11.30 -2.40 14.93
N LEU A 111 11.65 -1.30 14.27
CA LEU A 111 10.73 -0.17 14.09
C LEU A 111 9.53 -0.55 13.20
N ILE A 112 9.77 -1.34 12.15
CA ILE A 112 8.72 -1.87 11.27
C ILE A 112 7.78 -2.78 12.07
N ALA A 113 8.34 -3.72 12.85
CA ALA A 113 7.54 -4.61 13.67
C ALA A 113 6.69 -3.85 14.71
N LEU A 114 7.21 -2.78 15.32
CA LEU A 114 6.47 -1.94 16.26
C LEU A 114 5.30 -1.19 15.59
N GLU A 115 5.53 -0.59 14.42
CA GLU A 115 4.47 0.11 13.69
C GLU A 115 3.40 -0.88 13.16
N MET A 116 3.82 -2.07 12.70
CA MET A 116 2.90 -3.15 12.33
C MET A 116 2.05 -3.61 13.52
N ALA A 117 2.67 -3.84 14.68
CA ALA A 117 1.95 -4.22 15.90
C ALA A 117 0.92 -3.16 16.31
N LYS A 118 1.25 -1.87 16.17
CA LYS A 118 0.33 -0.76 16.42
C LYS A 118 -0.88 -0.75 15.48
N ILE A 119 -0.70 -1.13 14.21
CA ILE A 119 -1.82 -1.27 13.28
C ILE A 119 -2.67 -2.51 13.64
N HIS A 120 -2.03 -3.62 14.00
CA HIS A 120 -2.71 -4.87 14.37
C HIS A 120 -3.54 -4.76 15.65
N THR A 121 -3.30 -3.76 16.51
CA THR A 121 -4.11 -3.51 17.71
C THR A 121 -5.38 -2.69 17.45
N ILE A 122 -5.63 -2.28 16.19
CA ILE A 122 -6.87 -1.59 15.82
C ILE A 122 -8.02 -2.60 15.79
N HIS A 123 -8.81 -2.62 16.85
CA HIS A 123 -9.94 -3.53 17.00
C HIS A 123 -11.19 -3.05 16.26
N ALA A 124 -11.97 -4.00 15.74
CA ALA A 124 -13.29 -3.69 15.20
C ALA A 124 -14.26 -3.37 16.33
N ASN A 125 -15.10 -2.37 16.14
CA ASN A 125 -16.22 -2.10 17.04
C ASN A 125 -17.37 -3.05 16.70
N GLY A 126 -17.84 -3.83 17.67
CA GLY A 126 -19.00 -4.71 17.52
C GLY A 126 -18.63 -6.15 17.15
N SER A 127 -19.09 -6.64 16.00
CA SER A 127 -18.91 -8.04 15.59
C SER A 127 -17.46 -8.35 15.23
N LEU A 128 -17.03 -9.60 15.48
CA LEU A 128 -15.73 -10.09 15.02
C LEU A 128 -15.59 -9.90 13.50
N PRO A 129 -14.53 -9.21 13.05
CA PRO A 129 -14.35 -8.93 11.63
C PRO A 129 -14.01 -10.22 10.88
N LYS A 130 -14.43 -10.30 9.61
CA LYS A 130 -14.07 -11.40 8.71
C LYS A 130 -12.81 -11.05 7.93
N PRO A 131 -11.91 -12.02 7.69
CA PRO A 131 -10.70 -11.79 6.91
C PRO A 131 -11.04 -11.57 5.43
N THR A 132 -10.44 -10.54 4.84
CA THR A 132 -10.69 -10.17 3.43
C THR A 132 -9.95 -11.04 2.42
N LEU A 133 -8.92 -11.79 2.82
CA LEU A 133 -8.05 -12.57 1.94
C LEU A 133 -8.81 -13.45 0.95
N TRP A 134 -9.68 -14.34 1.44
CA TRP A 134 -10.35 -15.31 0.58
C TRP A 134 -11.34 -14.67 -0.39
N HIS A 135 -12.02 -13.60 0.04
CA HIS A 135 -12.92 -12.85 -0.82
C HIS A 135 -12.13 -12.18 -1.95
N LYS A 136 -11.01 -11.51 -1.62
CA LYS A 136 -10.14 -10.87 -2.62
C LYS A 136 -9.54 -11.90 -3.60
N MET A 137 -9.01 -13.01 -3.11
CA MET A 137 -8.46 -14.06 -3.98
C MET A 137 -9.52 -14.61 -4.95
N HIS A 138 -10.75 -14.83 -4.49
CA HIS A 138 -11.84 -15.29 -5.35
C HIS A 138 -12.25 -14.24 -6.40
N ASN A 139 -12.30 -12.97 -6.02
CA ASN A 139 -12.59 -11.87 -6.96
C ASN A 139 -11.50 -11.79 -8.04
N TYR A 140 -10.22 -11.81 -7.65
CA TYR A 140 -9.09 -11.78 -8.59
C TYR A 140 -9.14 -12.99 -9.53
N PHE A 141 -9.36 -14.17 -8.99
CA PHE A 141 -9.50 -15.38 -9.79
C PHE A 141 -10.65 -15.26 -10.81
N THR A 142 -11.80 -14.72 -10.40
CA THR A 142 -12.96 -14.52 -11.28
C THR A 142 -12.68 -13.52 -12.40
N LEU A 143 -11.89 -12.49 -12.15
CA LEU A 143 -11.49 -11.51 -13.17
C LEU A 143 -10.59 -12.13 -14.24
N VAL A 144 -9.71 -13.05 -13.87
CA VAL A 144 -8.69 -13.60 -14.79
C VAL A 144 -9.06 -14.95 -15.39
N LYS A 145 -9.99 -15.71 -14.80
CA LYS A 145 -10.26 -17.12 -15.20
C LYS A 145 -10.60 -17.30 -16.68
N ASN A 146 -11.27 -16.32 -17.29
CA ASN A 146 -11.65 -16.38 -18.71
C ASN A 146 -10.51 -15.93 -19.64
N GLU A 147 -9.53 -15.21 -19.11
CA GLU A 147 -8.36 -14.76 -19.84
C GLU A 147 -7.28 -15.85 -19.88
N ILE A 148 -7.23 -16.73 -18.87
CA ILE A 148 -6.28 -17.84 -18.79
C ILE A 148 -6.51 -18.79 -19.97
N ASN A 149 -5.58 -18.73 -20.92
CA ASN A 149 -5.55 -19.57 -22.10
C ASN A 149 -4.13 -20.15 -22.27
N PRO A 150 -3.98 -21.30 -22.95
CA PRO A 150 -2.66 -21.91 -23.16
C PRO A 150 -1.66 -21.04 -23.95
N SER A 151 -2.11 -19.96 -24.60
CA SER A 151 -1.23 -19.01 -25.31
C SER A 151 -0.61 -17.93 -24.43
N LEU A 152 -1.02 -17.76 -23.17
CA LEU A 152 -0.42 -16.79 -22.25
C LEU A 152 0.98 -17.20 -21.79
N SER A 153 1.16 -18.47 -21.42
CA SER A 153 2.46 -19.09 -21.12
C SER A 153 2.24 -20.58 -20.89
N ALA A 154 3.21 -21.41 -21.31
CA ALA A 154 3.20 -22.84 -21.03
C ALA A 154 3.31 -23.17 -19.53
N ASP A 155 3.80 -22.23 -18.72
CA ASP A 155 4.04 -22.41 -17.29
C ASP A 155 2.82 -22.06 -16.43
N VAL A 156 1.78 -21.43 -17.00
CA VAL A 156 0.58 -21.08 -16.25
C VAL A 156 -0.29 -22.33 -16.09
N PRO A 157 -0.61 -22.77 -14.85
CA PRO A 157 -1.49 -23.90 -14.63
C PRO A 157 -2.88 -23.66 -15.23
N LYS A 158 -3.54 -24.75 -15.64
CA LYS A 158 -4.93 -24.67 -16.13
C LYS A 158 -5.86 -24.11 -15.05
N VAL A 159 -6.96 -23.49 -15.48
CA VAL A 159 -7.98 -22.89 -14.60
C VAL A 159 -8.45 -23.87 -13.53
N GLU A 160 -8.69 -25.14 -13.88
CA GLU A 160 -9.18 -26.16 -12.94
C GLU A 160 -8.14 -26.54 -11.88
N VAL A 161 -6.85 -26.39 -12.20
CA VAL A 161 -5.76 -26.58 -11.24
C VAL A 161 -5.77 -25.42 -10.25
N LEU A 162 -5.81 -24.18 -10.74
CA LEU A 162 -5.82 -22.98 -9.89
C LEU A 162 -7.06 -22.94 -8.96
N GLU A 163 -8.23 -23.37 -9.44
CA GLU A 163 -9.44 -23.50 -8.60
C GLU A 163 -9.22 -24.48 -7.45
N ARG A 164 -8.62 -25.64 -7.75
CA ARG A 164 -8.32 -26.66 -6.74
C ARG A 164 -7.28 -26.18 -5.73
N GLU A 165 -6.22 -25.53 -6.19
CA GLU A 165 -5.18 -24.95 -5.32
C GLU A 165 -5.76 -23.88 -4.39
N LEU A 166 -6.63 -23.00 -4.92
CA LEU A 166 -7.30 -21.98 -4.10
C LEU A 166 -8.19 -22.60 -3.02
N ALA A 167 -8.97 -23.64 -3.37
CA ALA A 167 -9.80 -24.36 -2.42
C ALA A 167 -8.96 -25.07 -1.35
N TRP A 168 -7.89 -25.74 -1.77
CA TRP A 168 -6.94 -26.43 -0.89
C TRP A 168 -6.27 -25.46 0.09
N LEU A 169 -5.75 -24.33 -0.39
CA LEU A 169 -5.16 -23.28 0.46
C LEU A 169 -6.16 -22.77 1.49
N LYS A 170 -7.40 -22.49 1.08
CA LYS A 170 -8.45 -22.03 1.99
C LYS A 170 -8.75 -23.04 3.08
N GLU A 171 -8.91 -24.31 2.71
CA GLU A 171 -9.20 -25.38 3.66
C GLU A 171 -8.09 -25.54 4.70
N HIS A 172 -6.82 -25.51 4.28
CA HIS A 172 -5.68 -25.78 5.16
C HIS A 172 -5.32 -24.55 6.01
N LEU A 173 -5.25 -23.36 5.41
CA LEU A 173 -4.83 -22.15 6.12
C LEU A 173 -5.91 -21.63 7.08
N SER A 174 -7.19 -21.90 6.82
CA SER A 174 -8.27 -21.50 7.75
C SER A 174 -8.23 -22.28 9.07
N GLN A 175 -7.52 -23.41 9.13
CA GLN A 175 -7.38 -24.24 10.36
C GLN A 175 -6.24 -23.76 11.27
N LEU A 176 -5.41 -22.81 10.84
CA LEU A 176 -4.29 -22.32 11.63
C LEU A 176 -4.70 -21.35 12.75
N ASP A 177 -5.99 -20.98 12.81
CA ASP A 177 -6.55 -20.06 13.81
C ASP A 177 -5.75 -18.75 13.97
N SER A 178 -5.17 -18.25 12.87
CA SER A 178 -4.45 -16.98 12.89
C SER A 178 -5.41 -15.86 13.29
N PRO A 179 -5.03 -14.99 14.25
CA PRO A 179 -5.88 -13.88 14.67
C PRO A 179 -6.27 -12.99 13.49
N VAL A 180 -7.55 -12.62 13.42
CA VAL A 180 -8.02 -11.61 12.47
C VAL A 180 -7.83 -10.23 13.09
N VAL A 181 -6.91 -9.45 12.53
CA VAL A 181 -6.53 -8.11 12.97
C VAL A 181 -6.66 -7.13 11.82
N PHE A 182 -6.60 -5.83 12.11
CA PHE A 182 -6.51 -4.84 11.05
C PHE A 182 -5.11 -4.90 10.43
N CYS A 183 -5.01 -5.14 9.13
CA CYS A 183 -3.75 -5.36 8.43
C CYS A 183 -3.51 -4.27 7.37
N HIS A 184 -2.23 -4.07 7.01
CA HIS A 184 -1.86 -3.27 5.85
C HIS A 184 -2.17 -4.00 4.53
N ASN A 185 -1.90 -5.31 4.51
CA ASN A 185 -2.06 -6.26 3.39
C ASN A 185 -1.16 -6.02 2.17
N ASP A 186 -0.30 -4.99 2.20
CA ASP A 186 0.60 -4.65 1.09
C ASP A 186 1.88 -3.96 1.61
N LEU A 187 2.56 -4.58 2.57
CA LEU A 187 3.71 -3.95 3.24
C LEU A 187 5.03 -4.16 2.49
N LEU A 188 5.07 -3.64 1.26
CA LEU A 188 6.25 -3.57 0.41
C LEU A 188 7.29 -2.60 1.00
N CYS A 189 8.58 -2.75 0.66
CA CYS A 189 9.64 -1.86 1.17
C CYS A 189 9.32 -0.37 0.92
N LYS A 190 8.85 -0.04 -0.28
CA LYS A 190 8.50 1.33 -0.70
C LYS A 190 7.33 1.95 0.06
N ASN A 191 6.49 1.12 0.70
CA ASN A 191 5.37 1.56 1.51
C ASN A 191 5.78 1.86 2.96
N ILE A 192 7.07 1.79 3.27
CA ILE A 192 7.65 2.04 4.59
C ILE A 192 8.50 3.31 4.51
N ILE A 193 8.09 4.34 5.26
CA ILE A 193 8.83 5.60 5.37
C ILE A 193 9.56 5.64 6.71
N TYR A 194 10.89 5.81 6.66
CA TYR A 194 11.72 6.04 7.83
C TYR A 194 12.04 7.53 7.99
N ASP A 195 11.60 8.10 9.11
CA ASP A 195 11.96 9.46 9.52
C ASP A 195 13.16 9.36 10.48
N SER A 196 14.35 9.64 9.95
CA SER A 196 15.60 9.61 10.72
C SER A 196 15.66 10.69 11.80
N THR A 197 15.00 11.83 11.59
CA THR A 197 14.98 12.95 12.54
C THR A 197 14.18 12.62 13.79
N LYS A 198 13.09 11.86 13.64
CA LYS A 198 12.22 11.41 14.74
C LYS A 198 12.50 9.99 15.20
N GLY A 199 13.34 9.24 14.47
CA GLY A 199 13.72 7.87 14.82
C GLY A 199 12.58 6.86 14.76
N HIS A 200 11.59 7.06 13.89
CA HIS A 200 10.43 6.16 13.77
C HIS A 200 10.09 5.84 12.32
N VAL A 201 9.31 4.76 12.15
CA VAL A 201 8.79 4.31 10.86
C VAL A 201 7.29 4.57 10.80
N ARG A 202 6.80 4.91 9.62
CA ARG A 202 5.37 5.00 9.31
C ARG A 202 5.10 4.30 7.99
N PHE A 203 3.95 3.66 7.89
CA PHE A 203 3.53 3.03 6.63
C PHE A 203 2.73 4.03 5.79
N ILE A 204 2.61 3.78 4.50
CA ILE A 204 1.81 4.55 3.54
C ILE A 204 1.16 3.58 2.54
N ASP A 205 0.24 4.10 1.71
CA ASP A 205 -0.45 3.36 0.65
C ASP A 205 -1.39 2.25 1.17
N TYR A 206 -2.49 2.66 1.79
CA TYR A 206 -3.43 1.78 2.50
C TYR A 206 -4.55 1.23 1.62
N GLU A 207 -4.38 1.16 0.30
CA GLU A 207 -5.46 0.80 -0.62
C GLU A 207 -5.96 -0.64 -0.40
N TYR A 208 -5.07 -1.53 0.08
CA TYR A 208 -5.40 -2.90 0.43
C TYR A 208 -5.72 -3.12 1.91
N ALA A 209 -5.60 -2.09 2.75
CA ALA A 209 -5.77 -2.20 4.19
C ALA A 209 -7.17 -2.71 4.56
N GLY A 210 -7.26 -3.40 5.69
CA GLY A 210 -8.51 -3.96 6.20
C GLY A 210 -8.27 -5.19 7.05
N TYR A 211 -9.34 -5.71 7.65
CA TYR A 211 -9.24 -6.88 8.50
C TYR A 211 -8.82 -8.12 7.72
N ASN A 212 -7.79 -8.79 8.23
CA ASN A 212 -7.23 -9.98 7.64
C ASN A 212 -6.46 -10.81 8.68
N TYR A 213 -5.94 -11.97 8.28
CA TYR A 213 -5.09 -12.78 9.14
C TYR A 213 -3.78 -12.05 9.45
N GLN A 214 -3.42 -11.97 10.73
CA GLN A 214 -2.16 -11.39 11.17
C GLN A 214 -0.95 -12.03 10.47
N ALA A 215 -0.97 -13.36 10.35
CA ALA A 215 0.11 -14.11 9.72
C ALA A 215 0.29 -13.76 8.23
N PHE A 216 -0.78 -13.37 7.54
CA PHE A 216 -0.69 -12.94 6.14
C PHE A 216 0.10 -11.65 6.02
N ASP A 217 -0.18 -10.65 6.86
CA ASP A 217 0.49 -9.34 6.78
C ASP A 217 1.99 -9.45 7.11
N ILE A 218 2.33 -10.26 8.11
CA ILE A 218 3.71 -10.58 8.49
C ILE A 218 4.41 -11.36 7.37
N GLY A 219 3.78 -12.42 6.86
CA GLY A 219 4.34 -13.26 5.81
C GLY A 219 4.54 -12.51 4.49
N ASN A 220 3.59 -11.65 4.14
CA ASN A 220 3.71 -10.76 2.98
C ASN A 220 4.92 -9.84 3.11
N HIS A 221 5.13 -9.22 4.28
CA HIS A 221 6.32 -8.41 4.51
C HIS A 221 7.62 -9.24 4.45
N PHE A 222 7.62 -10.49 4.93
CA PHE A 222 8.79 -11.36 4.83
C PHE A 222 9.14 -11.73 3.39
N ASN A 223 8.17 -11.80 2.47
CA ASN A 223 8.46 -12.03 1.06
C ASN A 223 9.32 -10.90 0.45
N GLU A 224 9.25 -9.68 0.97
CA GLU A 224 10.09 -8.56 0.53
C GLU A 224 11.58 -8.78 0.81
N PHE A 225 11.93 -9.67 1.75
CA PHE A 225 13.32 -10.04 2.04
C PHE A 225 13.95 -10.86 0.91
N ALA A 226 13.16 -11.40 -0.02
CA ALA A 226 13.67 -12.03 -1.24
C ALA A 226 14.16 -10.96 -2.25
N GLY A 227 13.61 -9.75 -2.21
CA GLY A 227 13.85 -8.69 -3.19
C GLY A 227 13.14 -8.92 -4.53
N ILE A 228 12.96 -7.85 -5.31
CA ILE A 228 12.25 -7.86 -6.60
C ILE A 228 12.88 -8.81 -7.64
N SER A 229 14.19 -9.10 -7.52
CA SER A 229 14.90 -9.97 -8.46
C SER A 229 14.38 -11.42 -8.50
N LEU A 230 13.72 -11.89 -7.43
CA LEU A 230 13.11 -13.22 -7.37
C LEU A 230 11.67 -13.24 -7.93
N LEU A 231 10.96 -12.11 -7.88
CA LEU A 231 9.57 -11.99 -8.34
C LEU A 231 9.45 -11.76 -9.86
N LEU A 232 10.45 -11.16 -10.51
CA LEU A 232 10.45 -10.86 -11.95
C LEU A 232 11.27 -11.83 -12.81
N GLY A 233 11.75 -12.95 -12.27
CA GLY A 233 12.37 -14.01 -13.07
C GLY A 233 13.68 -13.63 -13.79
N THR A 234 14.39 -12.59 -13.35
CA THR A 234 15.74 -12.30 -13.87
C THR A 234 16.76 -13.23 -13.22
N LEU A 235 16.79 -14.50 -13.65
CA LEU A 235 17.93 -15.39 -13.44
C LEU A 235 19.07 -14.96 -14.38
N GLY A 236 19.86 -13.98 -13.94
CA GLY A 236 21.20 -13.73 -14.45
C GLY A 236 22.21 -13.96 -13.33
N PRO A 237 23.40 -14.53 -13.61
CA PRO A 237 24.38 -14.77 -12.57
C PRO A 237 24.87 -13.43 -12.02
N HIS A 238 24.61 -13.16 -10.74
CA HIS A 238 25.34 -12.10 -10.06
C HIS A 238 26.83 -12.49 -10.03
N PRO A 239 27.75 -11.64 -10.50
CA PRO A 239 29.15 -11.83 -10.20
C PRO A 239 29.36 -11.62 -8.70
N GLU A 240 30.17 -12.47 -8.08
CA GLU A 240 30.52 -12.38 -6.67
C GLU A 240 31.05 -10.97 -6.31
N PRO A 241 30.81 -10.50 -5.07
CA PRO A 241 31.37 -9.25 -4.61
C PRO A 241 32.90 -9.37 -4.52
N VAL A 242 33.59 -8.76 -5.49
CA VAL A 242 35.03 -8.54 -5.41
C VAL A 242 35.27 -7.54 -4.28
N LEU A 243 35.70 -8.05 -3.12
CA LEU A 243 36.29 -7.27 -2.04
C LEU A 243 37.57 -6.60 -2.55
N HIS A 244 37.47 -5.35 -3.01
CA HIS A 244 38.63 -4.47 -3.06
C HIS A 244 38.68 -3.62 -1.79
N HIS A 245 39.40 -4.15 -0.80
CA HIS A 245 40.17 -3.31 0.11
C HIS A 245 41.13 -2.44 -0.72
N ARG A 246 41.12 -1.11 -0.51
CA ARG A 246 42.27 -0.30 -0.08
C ARG A 246 42.00 1.20 -0.21
N LEU A 247 42.18 1.86 0.94
CA LEU A 247 42.52 3.27 1.22
C LEU A 247 41.47 4.33 0.90
#